data_AF-A0A1Z8SHI3-F1
#
_entry.id   AF-A0A1Z8SHI3-F1
#
_cell.length_a   1.000
_cell.length_b   1.000
_cell.length_c   1.000
_cell.angle_alpha   90.00
_cell.angle_beta   90.00
_cell.angle_gamma   90.00
#
_symmetry.space_group_name_H-M   'P 1'
#
loop_
_entity.id
_entity.type
_entity.pdbx_description
1 polymer ?
#
loop_
_entity_poly.entity_id
_entity_poly.type
_entity_poly.pdbx_seq_one_letter_code
_entity_poly.pdbx_strand_id
1 'polypeptide(L)'
;MNEQIPSSLDPRLANLFLGDLDQVSEACIQLINTVFDDPELEQSMIERLQELIDGEEGFLPGELCMALILGELRSAPATTVFLQALREEDEMLQRISIRSLQRIGDPAFEALLEMLEDSTLEGETSALAIEALEGISLHQLPQQRASIEERLRRDLMSTQLPLQRREACATALSHLGMADATDLIETVLQRDFPHGNVLLEEAVESLKENPQGQSGIAEDPIENVLGWLELDLVPGAEIEIEPLLPGGNPPREETDLTEH
;
A
#
# COMPACT_ATOMS: atom_id res chain seq x y z
N MET A 1 14.20 8.95 23.81
CA MET A 1 13.15 8.57 24.79
C MET A 1 13.34 7.08 25.01
N ASN A 2 13.30 6.56 26.25
CA ASN A 2 13.43 5.11 26.45
C ASN A 2 12.15 4.44 25.90
N GLU A 3 12.22 3.92 24.68
CA GLU A 3 11.20 3.06 24.09
C GLU A 3 11.15 1.78 24.90
N GLN A 4 10.30 1.77 25.92
CA GLN A 4 10.02 0.57 26.69
C GLN A 4 9.13 -0.31 25.82
N ILE A 5 9.63 -1.50 25.48
CA ILE A 5 8.83 -2.58 24.88
C ILE A 5 7.50 -2.66 25.64
N PRO A 6 6.34 -2.75 24.97
CA PRO A 6 5.09 -3.04 25.64
C PRO A 6 5.27 -4.31 26.47
N SER A 7 5.02 -4.23 27.79
CA SER A 7 5.30 -5.35 28.71
C SER A 7 4.51 -6.64 28.42
N SER A 8 3.51 -6.55 27.54
CA SER A 8 2.67 -7.64 27.04
C SER A 8 3.18 -8.28 25.74
N LEU A 9 4.23 -7.74 25.11
CA LEU A 9 4.70 -8.19 23.80
C LEU A 9 5.48 -9.52 23.89
N ASP A 10 5.21 -10.45 22.96
CA ASP A 10 5.97 -11.69 22.84
C ASP A 10 7.48 -11.38 22.64
N PRO A 11 8.40 -11.99 23.42
CA PRO A 11 9.84 -11.73 23.33
C PRO A 11 10.43 -11.93 21.93
N ARG A 12 9.82 -12.78 21.09
CA ARG A 12 10.27 -13.03 19.71
C ARG A 12 10.10 -11.80 18.81
N LEU A 13 9.19 -10.89 19.16
CA LEU A 13 8.95 -9.65 18.44
C LEU A 13 9.89 -8.53 18.87
N ALA A 14 10.69 -8.71 19.93
CA ALA A 14 11.51 -7.64 20.51
C ALA A 14 12.46 -6.98 19.51
N ASN A 15 13.02 -7.75 18.56
CA ASN A 15 13.92 -7.22 17.54
C ASN A 15 13.22 -6.27 16.56
N LEU A 16 11.89 -6.32 16.42
CA LEU A 16 11.14 -5.34 15.62
C LEU A 16 11.13 -3.95 16.26
N PHE A 17 11.33 -3.86 17.57
CA PHE A 17 11.23 -2.60 18.33
C PHE A 17 12.58 -2.09 18.80
N LEU A 18 13.51 -3.02 19.11
CA LEU A 18 14.80 -2.69 19.71
C LEU A 18 15.99 -2.93 18.78
N GLY A 19 15.75 -3.59 17.64
CA GLY A 19 16.80 -3.88 16.68
C GLY A 19 17.31 -2.63 16.00
N ASP A 20 18.58 -2.66 15.58
CA ASP A 20 19.00 -1.78 14.49
C ASP A 20 18.31 -2.20 13.18
N LEU A 21 18.47 -1.39 12.14
CA LEU A 21 17.78 -1.59 10.87
C LEU A 21 18.04 -2.97 10.24
N ASP A 22 19.28 -3.46 10.31
CA ASP A 22 19.65 -4.78 9.81
C ASP A 22 18.94 -5.89 10.62
N GLN A 23 18.92 -5.74 11.94
CA GLN A 23 18.23 -6.67 12.85
C GLN A 23 16.72 -6.66 12.66
N VAL A 24 16.10 -5.50 12.45
CA VAL A 24 14.66 -5.39 12.17
C VAL A 24 14.34 -6.07 10.84
N SER A 25 15.14 -5.80 9.81
CA SER A 25 14.93 -6.39 8.48
C SER A 25 15.07 -7.91 8.50
N GLU A 26 16.11 -8.43 9.15
CA GLU A 26 16.29 -9.85 9.36
C GLU A 26 15.15 -10.46 10.18
N ALA A 27 14.72 -9.78 11.26
CA ALA A 27 13.61 -10.21 12.09
C ALA A 27 12.30 -10.30 11.30
N CYS A 28 11.97 -9.31 10.47
CA CYS A 28 10.77 -9.34 9.61
C CYS A 28 10.74 -10.60 8.74
N ILE A 29 11.85 -10.92 8.07
CA ILE A 29 11.94 -12.09 7.18
C ILE A 29 11.84 -13.40 7.97
N GLN A 30 12.51 -13.49 9.11
CA GLN A 30 12.49 -14.69 9.97
C GLN A 30 11.11 -14.92 10.61
N LEU A 31 10.44 -13.84 11.01
CA LEU A 31 9.15 -13.89 11.67
C LEU A 31 8.05 -14.36 10.72
N ILE A 32 8.12 -14.13 9.41
CA ILE A 32 7.14 -14.70 8.47
C ILE A 32 7.03 -16.22 8.65
N ASN A 33 8.14 -16.96 8.63
CA ASN A 33 8.09 -18.41 8.83
C ASN A 33 7.68 -18.79 10.27
N THR A 34 8.15 -18.03 11.25
CA THR A 34 7.87 -18.31 12.67
C THR A 34 6.39 -18.14 13.00
N VAL A 35 5.78 -17.07 12.51
CA VAL A 35 4.36 -16.75 12.73
C VAL A 35 3.48 -17.69 11.92
N PHE A 36 3.89 -18.08 10.71
CA PHE A 36 3.17 -19.08 9.91
C PHE A 36 2.97 -20.41 10.67
N ASP A 37 3.97 -20.84 11.44
CA ASP A 37 3.93 -22.07 12.24
C ASP A 37 3.30 -21.87 13.64
N ASP A 38 2.96 -20.63 14.02
CA ASP A 38 2.45 -20.26 15.35
C ASP A 38 1.23 -19.33 15.28
N PRO A 39 0.01 -19.90 15.19
CA PRO A 39 -1.22 -19.12 15.15
C PRO A 39 -1.48 -18.28 16.42
N GLU A 40 -0.91 -18.65 17.57
CA GLU A 40 -1.04 -17.84 18.79
C GLU A 40 -0.23 -16.56 18.68
N LEU A 41 0.96 -16.62 18.06
CA LEU A 41 1.76 -15.44 17.76
C LEU A 41 1.09 -14.57 16.69
N GLU A 42 0.53 -15.17 15.63
CA GLU A 42 -0.24 -14.46 14.60
C GLU A 42 -1.39 -13.68 15.25
N GLN A 43 -2.18 -14.35 16.08
CA GLN A 43 -3.31 -13.75 16.78
C GLN A 43 -2.86 -12.64 17.75
N SER A 44 -1.75 -12.82 18.46
CA SER A 44 -1.19 -11.80 19.35
C SER A 44 -0.78 -10.53 18.58
N MET A 45 -0.25 -10.66 17.36
CA MET A 45 0.07 -9.51 16.52
C MET A 45 -1.20 -8.78 16.07
N ILE A 46 -2.24 -9.51 15.68
CA ILE A 46 -3.54 -8.93 15.29
C ILE A 46 -4.17 -8.19 16.47
N GLU A 47 -4.21 -8.80 17.66
CA GLU A 47 -4.75 -8.19 18.87
C GLU A 47 -4.00 -6.91 19.24
N ARG A 48 -2.67 -6.91 19.13
CA ARG A 48 -1.89 -5.71 19.42
C ARG A 48 -2.17 -4.57 18.44
N LEU A 49 -2.31 -4.87 17.14
CA LEU A 49 -2.69 -3.85 16.15
C LEU A 49 -4.11 -3.33 16.39
N GLN A 50 -5.04 -4.21 16.77
CA GLN A 50 -6.41 -3.83 17.10
C GLN A 50 -6.46 -2.90 18.32
N GLU A 51 -5.70 -3.20 19.38
CA GLU A 51 -5.62 -2.35 20.57
C GLU A 51 -5.09 -0.94 20.26
N LEU A 52 -4.17 -0.82 19.30
CA LEU A 52 -3.62 0.47 18.87
C LEU A 52 -4.63 1.28 18.08
N ILE A 53 -5.33 0.64 17.14
CA ILE A 53 -6.39 1.27 16.33
C ILE A 53 -7.57 1.72 17.22
N ASP A 54 -7.93 0.92 18.23
CA ASP A 54 -8.97 1.30 19.20
C ASP A 54 -8.49 2.39 20.18
N GLY A 55 -7.19 2.64 20.24
CA GLY A 55 -6.55 3.61 21.11
C GLY A 55 -6.31 4.97 20.43
N GLU A 56 -5.77 5.91 21.19
CA GLU A 56 -5.28 7.20 20.67
C GLU A 56 -3.74 7.23 20.59
N GLU A 57 -3.09 6.06 20.72
CA GLU A 57 -1.63 5.92 20.69
C GLU A 57 -1.15 5.78 19.25
N GLY A 58 -0.09 6.50 18.89
CA GLY A 58 0.54 6.37 17.57
C GLY A 58 1.26 5.02 17.41
N PHE A 59 1.56 4.67 16.16
CA PHE A 59 2.21 3.41 15.81
C PHE A 59 3.75 3.55 15.86
N LEU A 60 4.40 2.60 16.52
CA LEU A 60 5.85 2.44 16.47
C LEU A 60 6.24 1.67 15.21
N PRO A 61 7.50 1.80 14.76
CA PRO A 61 8.04 1.05 13.63
C PRO A 61 7.85 -0.47 13.74
N GLY A 62 7.98 -1.02 14.95
CA GLY A 62 7.79 -2.45 15.18
C GLY A 62 6.36 -2.91 14.90
N GLU A 63 5.35 -2.09 15.19
CA GLU A 63 3.94 -2.40 14.92
C GLU A 63 3.62 -2.33 13.42
N LEU A 64 4.21 -1.37 12.73
CA LEU A 64 4.13 -1.27 11.27
C LEU A 64 4.81 -2.47 10.59
N CYS A 65 5.92 -2.97 11.15
CA CYS A 65 6.53 -4.23 10.73
C CYS A 65 5.61 -5.44 10.99
N MET A 66 4.89 -5.48 12.12
CA MET A 66 3.93 -6.55 12.38
C MET A 66 2.81 -6.57 11.33
N ALA A 67 2.28 -5.40 10.97
CA ALA A 67 1.28 -5.27 9.92
C ALA A 67 1.81 -5.80 8.57
N LEU A 68 3.05 -5.46 8.19
CA LEU A 68 3.69 -6.01 7.01
C LEU A 68 3.81 -7.53 7.05
N ILE A 69 4.31 -8.10 8.15
CA ILE A 69 4.47 -9.56 8.29
C ILE A 69 3.12 -10.28 8.11
N LEU A 70 2.05 -9.77 8.70
CA LEU A 70 0.69 -10.33 8.53
C LEU A 70 0.20 -10.26 7.08
N GLY A 71 0.50 -9.17 6.37
CA GLY A 71 0.28 -9.07 4.92
C GLY A 71 1.13 -10.07 4.14
N GLU A 72 2.39 -10.27 4.52
CA GLU A 72 3.29 -11.24 3.89
C GLU A 72 2.80 -12.68 4.00
N LEU A 73 2.27 -13.01 5.18
CA LEU A 73 1.62 -14.29 5.48
C LEU A 73 0.31 -14.52 4.74
N ARG A 74 -0.27 -13.47 4.15
CA ARG A 74 -1.64 -13.47 3.62
C ARG A 74 -2.65 -13.87 4.70
N SER A 75 -2.46 -13.33 5.90
CA SER A 75 -3.33 -13.59 7.06
C SER A 75 -4.75 -13.12 6.79
N ALA A 76 -5.63 -14.04 6.40
CA ALA A 76 -7.06 -13.76 6.28
C ALA A 76 -7.66 -13.23 7.61
N PRO A 77 -7.27 -13.74 8.80
CA PRO A 77 -7.72 -13.18 10.08
C PRO A 77 -7.36 -11.69 10.28
N ALA A 78 -6.24 -11.22 9.74
CA ALA A 78 -5.83 -9.82 9.84
C ALA A 78 -6.62 -8.86 8.92
N THR A 79 -7.47 -9.38 8.03
CA THR A 79 -8.25 -8.54 7.08
C THR A 79 -9.04 -7.46 7.81
N THR A 80 -9.72 -7.80 8.91
CA THR A 80 -10.58 -6.84 9.63
C THR A 80 -9.79 -5.70 10.27
N VAL A 81 -8.60 -5.99 10.81
CA VAL A 81 -7.76 -4.96 11.44
C VAL A 81 -7.24 -3.99 10.39
N PHE A 82 -6.86 -4.48 9.20
CA PHE A 82 -6.43 -3.61 8.10
C PHE A 82 -7.56 -2.77 7.50
N LEU A 83 -8.79 -3.27 7.45
CA LEU A 83 -9.93 -2.45 7.01
C LEU A 83 -10.24 -1.30 7.97
N GLN A 84 -10.07 -1.53 9.28
CA GLN A 84 -10.22 -0.47 10.26
C GLN A 84 -9.07 0.53 10.15
N ALA A 85 -7.84 0.05 9.94
CA ALA A 85 -6.67 0.89 9.75
C ALA A 85 -6.77 1.86 8.56
N LEU A 86 -7.60 1.58 7.54
CA LEU A 86 -7.88 2.54 6.45
C LEU A 86 -8.65 3.79 6.92
N ARG A 87 -9.24 3.76 8.12
CA ARG A 87 -9.98 4.88 8.73
C ARG A 87 -9.12 5.72 9.67
N GLU A 88 -7.92 5.25 10.01
CA GLU A 88 -7.00 5.97 10.86
C GLU A 88 -6.32 7.11 10.11
N GLU A 89 -5.88 8.15 10.82
CA GLU A 89 -5.21 9.31 10.21
C GLU A 89 -3.73 9.04 9.84
N ASP A 90 -3.15 7.95 10.34
CA ASP A 90 -1.75 7.60 10.09
C ASP A 90 -1.54 7.12 8.64
N GLU A 91 -1.00 8.01 7.80
CA GLU A 91 -0.75 7.75 6.37
C GLU A 91 0.16 6.52 6.15
N MET A 92 1.09 6.23 7.06
CA MET A 92 1.98 5.08 6.89
C MET A 92 1.23 3.79 7.19
N LEU A 93 0.43 3.76 8.24
CA LEU A 93 -0.44 2.63 8.54
C LEU A 93 -1.43 2.38 7.40
N GLN A 94 -2.05 3.43 6.85
CA GLN A 94 -2.95 3.31 5.70
C GLN A 94 -2.25 2.65 4.51
N ARG A 95 -1.06 3.12 4.14
CA ARG A 95 -0.26 2.55 3.03
C ARG A 95 0.11 1.09 3.26
N ILE A 96 0.57 0.75 4.47
CA ILE A 96 0.89 -0.64 4.85
C ILE A 96 -0.37 -1.51 4.83
N SER A 97 -1.51 -0.98 5.24
CA SER A 97 -2.79 -1.69 5.27
C SER A 97 -3.30 -1.96 3.86
N ILE A 98 -3.26 -0.99 2.94
CA ILE A 98 -3.58 -1.20 1.51
C ILE A 98 -2.70 -2.30 0.94
N ARG A 99 -1.39 -2.22 1.14
CA ARG A 99 -0.46 -3.25 0.67
C ARG A 99 -0.78 -4.62 1.27
N SER A 100 -1.04 -4.68 2.57
CA SER A 100 -1.33 -5.94 3.25
C SER A 100 -2.64 -6.57 2.77
N LEU A 101 -3.68 -5.77 2.54
CA LEU A 101 -4.93 -6.19 1.91
C LEU A 101 -4.71 -6.70 0.49
N GLN A 102 -3.89 -6.00 -0.31
CA GLN A 102 -3.51 -6.44 -1.66
C GLN A 102 -2.87 -7.83 -1.63
N ARG A 103 -1.94 -8.06 -0.69
CA ARG A 103 -1.27 -9.35 -0.50
C ARG A 103 -2.21 -10.47 -0.05
N ILE A 104 -3.15 -10.18 0.85
CA ILE A 104 -4.13 -11.14 1.35
C ILE A 104 -4.99 -11.68 0.20
N GLY A 105 -5.39 -10.82 -0.76
CA GLY A 105 -6.10 -11.24 -1.97
C GLY A 105 -7.59 -11.52 -1.73
N ASP A 106 -8.05 -12.75 -2.04
CA ASP A 106 -9.49 -13.11 -2.05
C ASP A 106 -10.26 -12.69 -0.78
N PRO A 107 -9.78 -12.95 0.46
CA PRO A 107 -10.49 -12.54 1.68
C PRO A 107 -10.65 -11.02 1.81
N ALA A 108 -9.59 -10.29 1.46
CA ALA A 108 -9.60 -8.83 1.49
C ALA A 108 -10.50 -8.25 0.39
N PHE A 109 -10.53 -8.88 -0.79
CA PHE A 109 -11.39 -8.46 -1.90
C PHE A 109 -12.86 -8.45 -1.50
N GLU A 110 -13.36 -9.55 -0.95
CA GLU A 110 -14.76 -9.67 -0.52
C GLU A 110 -15.09 -8.66 0.60
N ALA A 111 -14.20 -8.51 1.58
CA ALA A 111 -14.42 -7.62 2.71
C ALA A 111 -14.37 -6.13 2.32
N LEU A 112 -13.53 -5.75 1.35
CA LEU A 112 -13.51 -4.41 0.77
C LEU A 112 -14.78 -4.11 -0.04
N LEU A 113 -15.29 -5.08 -0.80
CA LEU A 113 -16.58 -4.93 -1.49
C LEU A 113 -17.73 -4.70 -0.50
N GLU A 114 -17.74 -5.42 0.62
CA GLU A 114 -18.72 -5.24 1.70
C GLU A 114 -18.58 -3.85 2.35
N MET A 115 -17.34 -3.41 2.64
CA MET A 115 -17.07 -2.08 3.19
C MET A 115 -17.60 -0.96 2.29
N LEU A 116 -17.46 -1.10 0.97
CA LEU A 116 -17.96 -0.13 0.00
C LEU A 116 -19.49 -0.13 -0.16
N GLU A 117 -20.23 -1.10 0.38
CA GLU A 117 -21.71 -1.03 0.44
C GLU A 117 -22.20 0.06 1.39
N ASP A 118 -21.36 0.50 2.34
CA ASP A 118 -21.68 1.64 3.19
C ASP A 118 -21.63 2.94 2.38
N SER A 119 -22.81 3.47 2.07
CA SER A 119 -22.97 4.76 1.38
C SER A 119 -22.54 5.97 2.22
N THR A 120 -22.36 5.79 3.52
CA THR A 120 -21.91 6.84 4.46
C THR A 120 -20.41 6.81 4.71
N LEU A 121 -19.69 5.85 4.11
CA LEU A 121 -18.24 5.75 4.20
C LEU A 121 -17.58 7.04 3.72
N GLU A 122 -16.60 7.51 4.48
CA GLU A 122 -15.88 8.74 4.21
C GLU A 122 -15.15 8.70 2.86
N GLY A 123 -15.00 9.87 2.24
CA GLY A 123 -14.43 9.98 0.90
C GLY A 123 -13.01 9.45 0.80
N GLU A 124 -12.17 9.78 1.78
CA GLU A 124 -10.76 9.36 1.82
C GLU A 124 -10.66 7.86 2.03
N THR A 125 -11.30 7.31 3.07
CA THR A 125 -11.33 5.86 3.32
C THR A 125 -11.89 5.06 2.13
N SER A 126 -12.95 5.56 1.48
CA SER A 126 -13.52 4.89 0.31
C SER A 126 -12.59 4.93 -0.91
N ALA A 127 -11.81 5.99 -1.08
CA ALA A 127 -10.76 6.04 -2.09
C ALA A 127 -9.65 4.99 -1.82
N LEU A 128 -9.17 4.90 -0.57
CA LEU A 128 -8.17 3.90 -0.15
C LEU A 128 -8.70 2.46 -0.35
N ALA A 129 -9.96 2.22 -0.04
CA ALA A 129 -10.60 0.91 -0.26
C ALA A 129 -10.68 0.54 -1.76
N ILE A 130 -10.96 1.52 -2.62
CA ILE A 130 -10.95 1.33 -4.08
C ILE A 130 -9.53 1.04 -4.58
N GLU A 131 -8.52 1.76 -4.09
CA GLU A 131 -7.11 1.52 -4.42
C GLU A 131 -6.66 0.11 -4.02
N ALA A 132 -7.04 -0.36 -2.83
CA ALA A 132 -6.77 -1.72 -2.40
C ALA A 132 -7.44 -2.76 -3.33
N LEU A 133 -8.72 -2.58 -3.67
CA LEU A 133 -9.45 -3.45 -4.60
C LEU A 133 -8.86 -3.45 -6.03
N GLU A 134 -8.44 -2.29 -6.50
CA GLU A 134 -7.74 -2.13 -7.79
C GLU A 134 -6.47 -2.97 -7.79
N GLY A 135 -5.60 -2.81 -6.79
CA GLY A 135 -4.35 -3.56 -6.67
C GLY A 135 -4.59 -5.07 -6.58
N ILE A 136 -5.57 -5.52 -5.79
CA ILE A 136 -5.95 -6.94 -5.75
C ILE A 136 -6.34 -7.44 -7.15
N SER A 137 -7.15 -6.67 -7.89
CA SER A 137 -7.63 -7.02 -9.23
C SER A 137 -6.56 -6.91 -10.31
N LEU A 138 -5.52 -6.11 -10.09
CA LEU A 138 -4.36 -5.99 -10.98
C LEU A 138 -3.42 -7.18 -10.81
N HIS A 139 -3.10 -7.55 -9.57
CA HIS A 139 -1.95 -8.40 -9.25
C HIS A 139 -2.32 -9.81 -8.79
N GLN A 140 -3.33 -9.95 -7.93
CA GLN A 140 -3.68 -11.26 -7.34
C GLN A 140 -4.83 -11.94 -8.07
N LEU A 141 -5.85 -11.17 -8.47
CA LEU A 141 -7.14 -11.69 -8.96
C LEU A 141 -7.58 -11.03 -10.27
N PRO A 142 -6.81 -11.16 -11.37
CA PRO A 142 -7.20 -10.59 -12.67
C PRO A 142 -8.54 -11.10 -13.20
N GLN A 143 -8.99 -12.28 -12.78
CA GLN A 143 -10.32 -12.82 -13.07
C GLN A 143 -11.47 -12.03 -12.44
N GLN A 144 -11.22 -11.27 -11.37
CA GLN A 144 -12.24 -10.46 -10.67
C GLN A 144 -12.43 -9.07 -11.29
N ARG A 145 -11.63 -8.70 -12.30
CA ARG A 145 -11.69 -7.38 -12.97
C ARG A 145 -13.09 -6.99 -13.45
N ALA A 146 -13.84 -7.95 -14.00
CA ALA A 146 -15.22 -7.67 -14.43
C ALA A 146 -16.17 -7.38 -13.24
N SER A 147 -15.97 -8.05 -12.10
CA SER A 147 -16.80 -7.87 -10.90
C SER A 147 -16.61 -6.47 -10.31
N ILE A 148 -15.36 -6.02 -10.19
CA ILE A 148 -15.05 -4.67 -9.70
C ILE A 148 -15.48 -3.60 -10.71
N GLU A 149 -15.33 -3.83 -12.01
CA GLU A 149 -15.69 -2.87 -13.06
C GLU A 149 -17.13 -2.37 -12.94
N GLU A 150 -18.10 -3.29 -12.77
CA GLU A 150 -19.51 -2.92 -12.63
C GLU A 150 -19.75 -1.99 -11.43
N ARG A 151 -19.03 -2.22 -10.32
CA ARG A 151 -19.09 -1.34 -9.14
C ARG A 151 -18.49 0.03 -9.44
N LEU A 152 -17.28 0.10 -9.99
CA LEU A 152 -16.60 1.36 -10.24
C LEU A 152 -17.44 2.27 -11.16
N ARG A 153 -18.05 1.70 -12.20
CA ARG A 153 -18.96 2.44 -13.09
C ARG A 153 -20.20 2.96 -12.36
N ARG A 154 -20.80 2.13 -11.49
CA ARG A 154 -21.98 2.52 -10.70
C ARG A 154 -21.64 3.67 -9.75
N ASP A 155 -20.53 3.55 -9.04
CA ASP A 155 -20.11 4.51 -8.03
C ASP A 155 -19.71 5.84 -8.68
N LEU A 156 -18.94 5.80 -9.77
CA LEU A 156 -18.57 6.97 -10.57
C LEU A 156 -19.81 7.78 -11.02
N MET A 157 -20.90 7.09 -11.38
CA MET A 157 -22.16 7.72 -11.81
C MET A 157 -23.00 8.30 -10.68
N SER A 158 -22.79 7.86 -9.44
CA SER A 158 -23.60 8.25 -8.28
C SER A 158 -23.19 9.62 -7.75
N THR A 159 -24.04 10.62 -7.92
CA THR A 159 -23.80 11.99 -7.42
C THR A 159 -23.95 12.12 -5.89
N GLN A 160 -24.42 11.07 -5.22
CA GLN A 160 -24.59 11.04 -3.77
C GLN A 160 -23.33 10.55 -3.04
N LEU A 161 -22.43 9.85 -3.75
CA LEU A 161 -21.19 9.37 -3.18
C LEU A 161 -20.16 10.51 -3.06
N PRO A 162 -19.24 10.43 -2.09
CA PRO A 162 -18.17 11.41 -1.93
C PRO A 162 -17.36 11.61 -3.21
N LEU A 163 -16.84 12.83 -3.42
CA LEU A 163 -16.06 13.17 -4.61
C LEU A 163 -14.84 12.25 -4.76
N GLN A 164 -14.08 12.07 -3.67
CA GLN A 164 -12.87 11.26 -3.63
C GLN A 164 -13.13 9.81 -4.06
N ARG A 165 -14.26 9.23 -3.65
CA ARG A 165 -14.69 7.88 -4.08
C ARG A 165 -14.87 7.79 -5.58
N ARG A 166 -15.51 8.82 -6.16
CA ARG A 166 -15.80 8.87 -7.60
C ARG A 166 -14.53 9.10 -8.42
N GLU A 167 -13.63 9.94 -7.92
CA GLU A 167 -12.30 10.14 -8.50
C GLU A 167 -11.49 8.85 -8.48
N ALA A 168 -11.43 8.17 -7.33
CA ALA A 168 -10.78 6.87 -7.20
C ALA A 168 -11.37 5.82 -8.16
N CYS A 169 -12.69 5.83 -8.39
CA CYS A 169 -13.30 4.96 -9.40
C CYS A 169 -12.79 5.23 -10.82
N ALA A 170 -12.64 6.51 -11.20
CA ALA A 170 -12.11 6.86 -12.52
C ALA A 170 -10.64 6.42 -12.67
N THR A 171 -9.82 6.67 -11.65
CA THR A 171 -8.43 6.21 -11.59
C THR A 171 -8.33 4.69 -11.71
N ALA A 172 -9.12 3.95 -10.93
CA ALA A 172 -9.12 2.49 -10.97
C ALA A 172 -9.58 1.93 -12.32
N LEU A 173 -10.61 2.52 -12.94
CA LEU A 173 -11.05 2.13 -14.30
C LEU A 173 -9.92 2.32 -15.33
N SER A 174 -9.16 3.41 -15.20
CA SER A 174 -7.98 3.68 -16.02
C SER A 174 -6.89 2.63 -15.82
N HIS A 175 -6.49 2.41 -14.57
CA HIS A 175 -5.43 1.45 -14.24
C HIS A 175 -5.77 0.01 -14.62
N LEU A 176 -7.04 -0.39 -14.49
CA LEU A 176 -7.50 -1.73 -14.86
C LEU A 176 -7.64 -1.94 -16.37
N GLY A 177 -7.54 -0.88 -17.18
CA GLY A 177 -7.63 -0.94 -18.64
C GLY A 177 -9.05 -1.05 -19.17
N MET A 178 -10.02 -0.45 -18.47
CA MET A 178 -11.43 -0.46 -18.85
C MET A 178 -11.72 0.63 -19.89
N ALA A 179 -11.12 0.49 -21.08
CA ALA A 179 -11.13 1.54 -22.11
C ALA A 179 -12.54 1.98 -22.55
N ASP A 180 -13.51 1.07 -22.51
CA ASP A 180 -14.92 1.34 -22.81
C ASP A 180 -15.65 2.12 -21.68
N ALA A 181 -14.97 2.42 -20.56
CA ALA A 181 -15.43 3.39 -19.56
C ALA A 181 -15.11 4.85 -19.94
N THR A 182 -14.32 5.11 -20.99
CA THR A 182 -13.94 6.48 -21.41
C THR A 182 -15.17 7.37 -21.64
N ASP A 183 -16.14 6.90 -22.41
CA ASP A 183 -17.39 7.65 -22.71
C ASP A 183 -18.19 7.94 -21.43
N LEU A 184 -18.13 7.02 -20.45
CA LEU A 184 -18.78 7.17 -19.15
C LEU A 184 -18.12 8.28 -18.34
N ILE A 185 -16.79 8.27 -18.25
CA ILE A 185 -16.02 9.28 -17.52
C ILE A 185 -16.22 10.66 -18.16
N GLU A 186 -16.18 10.77 -19.49
CA GLU A 186 -16.45 12.02 -20.21
C GLU A 186 -17.88 12.53 -19.96
N THR A 187 -18.86 11.64 -19.90
CA THR A 187 -20.24 11.99 -19.56
C THR A 187 -20.32 12.58 -18.15
N VAL A 188 -19.63 11.97 -17.18
CA VAL A 188 -19.56 12.45 -15.80
C VAL A 188 -18.86 13.80 -15.71
N LEU A 189 -17.72 13.98 -16.39
CA LEU A 189 -17.02 15.26 -16.49
C LEU A 189 -17.95 16.37 -16.98
N GLN A 190 -18.66 16.16 -18.09
CA GLN A 190 -19.55 17.18 -18.65
C GLN A 190 -20.76 17.48 -17.75
N ARG A 191 -21.32 16.45 -17.10
CA ARG A 191 -22.53 16.57 -16.28
C ARG A 191 -22.24 17.24 -14.94
N ASP A 192 -21.19 16.79 -14.25
CA ASP A 192 -20.95 17.12 -12.84
C ASP A 192 -19.78 18.09 -12.65
N PHE A 193 -18.84 18.13 -13.58
CA PHE A 193 -17.60 18.91 -13.49
C PHE A 193 -17.38 19.81 -14.72
N PRO A 194 -18.29 20.76 -15.01
CA PRO A 194 -18.22 21.59 -16.22
C PRO A 194 -16.98 22.52 -16.27
N HIS A 195 -16.24 22.62 -15.17
CA HIS A 195 -14.98 23.37 -15.07
C HIS A 195 -13.73 22.47 -15.05
N GLY A 196 -13.90 21.17 -15.25
CA GLY A 196 -12.84 20.17 -15.20
C GLY A 196 -12.74 19.47 -13.85
N ASN A 197 -12.17 18.27 -13.88
CA ASN A 197 -11.74 17.50 -12.73
C ASN A 197 -10.45 16.77 -13.13
N VAL A 198 -9.34 17.10 -12.46
CA VAL A 198 -7.99 16.66 -12.86
C VAL A 198 -7.91 15.13 -12.93
N LEU A 199 -8.39 14.42 -11.91
CA LEU A 199 -8.26 12.96 -11.85
C LEU A 199 -9.12 12.26 -12.91
N LEU A 200 -10.33 12.76 -13.19
CA LEU A 200 -11.16 12.21 -14.26
C LEU A 200 -10.57 12.52 -15.65
N GLU A 201 -10.00 13.71 -15.85
CA GLU A 201 -9.32 14.08 -17.10
C GLU A 201 -8.08 13.22 -17.35
N GLU A 202 -7.24 13.03 -16.32
CA GLU A 202 -6.06 12.15 -16.36
C GLU A 202 -6.46 10.70 -16.60
N ALA A 203 -7.55 10.21 -16.01
CA ALA A 203 -8.06 8.87 -16.27
C ALA A 203 -8.48 8.68 -17.74
N VAL A 204 -9.16 9.67 -18.34
CA VAL A 204 -9.53 9.65 -19.76
C VAL A 204 -8.29 9.69 -20.66
N GLU A 205 -7.32 10.54 -20.36
CA GLU A 205 -6.06 10.62 -21.10
C GLU A 205 -5.30 9.29 -21.04
N SER A 206 -5.14 8.75 -19.83
CA SER A 206 -4.46 7.47 -19.59
C SER A 206 -5.11 6.30 -20.33
N LEU A 207 -6.45 6.23 -20.36
CA LEU A 207 -7.17 5.18 -21.12
C LEU A 207 -7.01 5.34 -22.65
N LYS A 208 -6.89 6.58 -23.15
CA LYS A 208 -6.66 6.84 -24.57
C LYS A 208 -5.23 6.48 -24.99
N GLU A 209 -4.26 6.77 -24.13
CA GLU A 209 -2.84 6.46 -24.37
C GLU A 209 -2.54 4.98 -24.16
N ASN A 210 -3.12 4.38 -23.13
CA ASN A 210 -2.93 2.98 -22.77
C ASN A 210 -4.26 2.27 -22.47
N PRO A 211 -5.00 1.83 -23.52
CA PRO A 211 -6.29 1.16 -23.36
C PRO A 211 -6.26 -0.17 -22.62
N GLN A 212 -5.07 -0.76 -22.41
CA GLN A 212 -4.91 -2.02 -21.69
C GLN A 212 -4.68 -1.82 -20.20
N GLY A 213 -4.55 -0.57 -19.74
CA GLY A 213 -4.25 -0.24 -18.36
C GLY A 213 -2.83 -0.66 -17.94
N GLN A 214 -2.60 -0.66 -16.64
CA GLN A 214 -1.32 -1.08 -16.08
C GLN A 214 -1.11 -2.58 -16.30
N SER A 215 0.12 -2.93 -16.66
CA SER A 215 0.55 -4.34 -16.62
C SER A 215 0.67 -4.74 -15.16
N GLY A 216 -0.03 -5.79 -14.72
CA GLY A 216 0.12 -6.29 -13.36
C GLY A 216 1.57 -6.66 -13.11
N ILE A 217 2.30 -5.84 -12.35
CA ILE A 217 3.68 -6.12 -11.94
C ILE A 217 3.60 -7.10 -10.76
N ALA A 218 4.59 -7.99 -10.61
CA ALA A 218 4.71 -8.74 -9.37
C ALA A 218 4.90 -7.75 -8.20
N GLU A 219 4.12 -7.90 -7.13
CA GLU A 219 4.30 -7.08 -5.92
C GLU A 219 5.76 -7.14 -5.45
N ASP A 220 6.28 -6.00 -5.00
CA ASP A 220 7.65 -5.92 -4.52
C ASP A 220 7.90 -6.91 -3.37
N PRO A 221 9.00 -7.67 -3.39
CA PRO A 221 9.40 -8.50 -2.26
C PRO A 221 9.51 -7.67 -0.97
N ILE A 222 9.24 -8.28 0.19
CA ILE A 222 9.30 -7.55 1.48
C ILE A 222 10.65 -6.87 1.69
N GLU A 223 11.73 -7.45 1.20
CA GLU A 223 13.08 -6.90 1.30
C GLU A 223 13.19 -5.51 0.68
N ASN A 224 12.53 -5.28 -0.47
CA ASN A 224 12.52 -3.97 -1.11
C ASN A 224 11.65 -2.97 -0.34
N VAL A 225 10.56 -3.44 0.25
CA VAL A 225 9.64 -2.61 1.04
C VAL A 225 10.30 -2.15 2.32
N LEU A 226 11.00 -3.05 3.02
CA LEU A 226 11.77 -2.73 4.21
C LEU A 226 12.87 -1.71 3.89
N GLY A 227 13.52 -1.82 2.72
CA GLY A 227 14.47 -0.83 2.23
C GLY A 227 13.86 0.56 1.99
N TRP A 228 12.57 0.67 1.64
CA TRP A 228 11.89 1.96 1.53
C TRP A 228 11.43 2.51 2.88
N LEU A 229 11.12 1.62 3.81
CA LEU A 229 10.80 1.97 5.19
C LEU A 229 12.01 2.49 5.98
N GLU A 230 13.25 2.26 5.50
CA GLU A 230 14.48 2.88 6.04
C GLU A 230 14.39 4.40 6.19
N LEU A 231 13.68 5.07 5.27
CA LEU A 231 13.65 6.53 5.19
C LEU A 231 12.64 7.16 6.17
N ASP A 232 11.58 6.43 6.52
CA ASP A 232 10.44 6.99 7.27
C ASP A 232 10.25 6.36 8.67
N LEU A 233 10.79 5.16 8.95
CA LEU A 233 10.58 4.44 10.22
C LEU A 233 11.68 4.61 11.28
N VAL A 234 12.93 4.92 10.92
CA VAL A 234 14.05 4.87 11.88
C VAL A 234 14.50 6.28 12.30
N PRO A 235 14.30 6.70 13.58
CA PRO A 235 14.81 7.98 14.06
C PRO A 235 16.34 7.96 14.09
N GLY A 236 17.00 8.63 13.15
CA GLY A 236 18.46 8.76 13.10
C GLY A 236 19.16 8.21 11.86
N ALA A 237 18.43 7.84 10.81
CA ALA A 237 19.01 7.58 9.50
C ALA A 237 19.57 8.88 8.89
N GLU A 238 20.78 9.28 9.28
CA GLU A 238 21.56 10.26 8.53
C GLU A 238 22.05 9.62 7.22
N ILE A 239 21.75 10.29 6.13
CA ILE A 239 22.04 9.83 4.77
C ILE A 239 23.52 10.06 4.45
N GLU A 240 24.30 9.00 4.21
CA GLU A 240 25.46 9.11 3.31
C GLU A 240 24.95 8.96 1.86
N ILE A 241 24.61 10.08 1.21
CA ILE A 241 24.43 10.10 -0.24
C ILE A 241 25.83 9.92 -0.81
N GLU A 242 26.21 8.69 -1.16
CA GLU A 242 27.25 8.51 -2.16
C GLU A 242 26.67 8.93 -3.52
N PRO A 243 27.21 9.97 -4.17
CA PRO A 243 26.76 10.32 -5.50
C PRO A 243 27.13 9.19 -6.45
N LEU A 244 26.11 8.58 -7.07
CA LEU A 244 26.24 7.76 -8.26
C LEU A 244 27.05 8.53 -9.32
N LEU A 245 28.35 8.26 -9.41
CA LEU A 245 29.19 8.78 -10.48
C LEU A 245 28.75 8.13 -11.81
N PRO A 246 28.38 8.92 -12.83
CA PRO A 246 28.16 8.39 -14.16
C PRO A 246 29.50 8.36 -14.91
N GLY A 247 29.83 7.21 -15.49
CA GLY A 247 30.61 7.17 -16.72
C GLY A 247 32.05 6.64 -16.61
N GLY A 248 32.23 5.44 -17.17
CA GLY A 248 33.27 5.08 -18.13
C GLY A 248 34.70 5.58 -17.90
N ASN A 249 35.63 4.63 -17.73
CA ASN A 249 37.05 4.88 -18.00
C ASN A 249 37.31 5.06 -19.50
N PRO A 250 38.09 6.07 -19.90
CA PRO A 250 38.94 5.95 -21.09
C PRO A 250 40.40 6.35 -20.74
N PRO A 251 41.36 6.18 -21.66
CA PRO A 251 42.49 5.28 -21.51
C PRO A 251 43.77 5.94 -20.97
N ARG A 252 44.74 5.10 -20.60
CA ARG A 252 46.11 5.47 -20.24
C ARG A 252 46.77 6.38 -21.27
N GLU A 253 47.34 7.49 -20.82
CA GLU A 253 48.50 8.12 -21.45
C GLU A 253 49.69 8.03 -20.49
N GLU A 254 50.66 7.18 -20.86
CA GLU A 254 52.05 7.34 -20.42
C GLU A 254 52.59 8.62 -21.06
N THR A 255 53.00 9.59 -20.26
CA THR A 255 54.17 10.42 -20.57
C THR A 255 54.85 10.85 -19.28
N ASP A 256 56.00 10.22 -19.04
CA ASP A 256 57.24 10.81 -18.53
C ASP A 256 57.28 12.35 -18.51
N LEU A 257 57.84 12.93 -17.44
CA LEU A 257 58.96 13.90 -17.45
C LEU A 257 59.05 14.71 -16.14
N THR A 258 60.10 14.39 -15.38
CA THR A 258 61.13 15.30 -14.79
C THR A 258 60.76 16.54 -13.96
N GLU A 259 61.49 16.64 -12.82
CA GLU A 259 62.12 17.85 -12.24
C GLU A 259 61.15 18.96 -11.73
N HIS A 260 61.18 19.39 -10.47
CA HIS A 260 62.29 19.77 -9.60
C HIS A 260 61.87 19.75 -8.12
#